data_AF-A0A409X3B9-F1
#
_entry.id   AF-A0A409X3B9-F1
#
_cell.length_a   1.000
_cell.length_b   1.000
_cell.length_c   1.000
_cell.angle_alpha   90.00
_cell.angle_beta   90.00
_cell.angle_gamma   90.00
#
_symmetry.space_group_name_H-M   'P 1'
#
loop_
_entity.id
_entity.type
_entity.pdbx_description
1 polymer ?
#
loop_
_entity_poly.entity_id
_entity_poly.type
_entity_poly.pdbx_seq_one_letter_code
_entity_poly.pdbx_strand_id
1 'polypeptide(L)'
;MGFYNNSRVQNKSRTRVFPTRLKNSYDWSSSWSIKKEIYQSEFLCCSYHVSAAIPTLSSFEAMEAEVDRKDDEASFNKQLESLKISHYEDLEKLYDMNMEEYADSLQEQYLTRDHTSQQQEIYEEQRMAIVARKLLEKMFPLLKEDFDSKPMETTLRTGRFLVANPARQGRLLNNYGWAWRQVQPLIDIFKKDMVFASNVRSMVICSQSVTDPRRPRPVA
;
A
#
# COMPACT_ATOMS: atom_id res chain seq x y z
N MET A 1 26.80 5.32 -52.95
CA MET A 1 25.35 5.28 -52.72
C MET A 1 25.12 4.77 -51.30
N GLY A 2 24.89 5.68 -50.35
CA GLY A 2 24.70 5.34 -48.93
C GLY A 2 23.22 5.25 -48.59
N PHE A 3 22.77 4.08 -48.12
CA PHE A 3 21.40 3.87 -47.65
C PHE A 3 21.29 4.27 -46.18
N TYR A 4 20.55 5.35 -45.91
CA TYR A 4 20.14 5.73 -44.55
C TYR A 4 18.96 4.86 -44.10
N ASN A 5 19.18 4.05 -43.07
CA ASN A 5 18.12 3.29 -42.40
C ASN A 5 17.30 4.23 -41.50
N ASN A 6 16.01 4.33 -41.81
CA ASN A 6 15.06 5.18 -41.12
C ASN A 6 14.38 4.37 -40.00
N SER A 7 14.94 4.41 -38.79
CA SER A 7 14.39 3.74 -37.61
C SER A 7 13.14 4.45 -37.10
N ARG A 8 11.98 3.99 -37.55
CA ARG A 8 10.66 4.46 -37.12
C ARG A 8 10.37 3.97 -35.69
N VAL A 9 10.68 4.80 -34.70
CA VAL A 9 10.30 4.61 -33.29
C VAL A 9 8.78 4.73 -33.16
N GLN A 10 8.11 3.59 -32.99
CA GLN A 10 6.68 3.53 -32.67
C GLN A 10 6.49 3.86 -31.18
N ASN A 11 6.12 5.11 -30.89
CA ASN A 11 5.67 5.53 -29.56
C ASN A 11 4.35 4.82 -29.22
N LYS A 12 4.42 3.74 -28.45
CA LYS A 12 3.26 3.11 -27.83
C LYS A 12 2.71 4.03 -26.74
N SER A 13 1.55 4.62 -27.00
CA SER A 13 0.77 5.39 -26.06
C SER A 13 0.50 4.57 -24.79
N ARG A 14 1.25 4.86 -23.72
CA ARG A 14 1.00 4.33 -22.37
C ARG A 14 -0.32 4.92 -21.89
N THR A 15 -1.39 4.14 -21.97
CA THR A 15 -2.63 4.40 -21.24
C THR A 15 -2.32 4.39 -19.75
N ARG A 16 -2.38 5.57 -19.12
CA ARG A 16 -2.29 5.72 -17.66
C ARG A 16 -3.55 5.11 -17.06
N VAL A 17 -3.42 3.90 -16.52
CA VAL A 17 -4.42 3.32 -15.63
C VAL A 17 -4.31 4.09 -14.32
N PHE A 18 -5.29 4.97 -14.06
CA PHE A 18 -5.38 5.66 -12.79
C PHE A 18 -5.70 4.62 -11.70
N PRO A 19 -4.87 4.50 -10.64
CA PRO A 19 -5.19 3.62 -9.54
C PRO A 19 -6.50 4.10 -8.89
N THR A 20 -7.47 3.20 -8.80
CA THR A 20 -8.73 3.45 -8.10
C THR A 20 -8.42 3.77 -6.65
N ARG A 21 -8.68 5.03 -6.29
CA ARG A 21 -8.59 5.61 -4.94
C ARG A 21 -9.32 4.70 -3.96
N LEU A 22 -8.59 3.90 -3.20
CA LEU A 22 -9.10 3.16 -2.05
C LEU A 22 -9.72 4.17 -1.10
N LYS A 23 -11.06 4.17 -1.02
CA LYS A 23 -11.83 4.96 -0.07
C LYS A 23 -11.65 4.32 1.31
N ASN A 24 -10.50 4.54 1.93
CA ASN A 24 -10.39 4.39 3.38
C ASN A 24 -11.18 5.54 4.00
N SER A 25 -12.46 5.27 4.23
CA SER A 25 -13.39 6.07 5.00
C SER A 25 -12.98 6.03 6.47
N TYR A 26 -11.85 6.65 6.80
CA TYR A 26 -11.63 7.08 8.16
C TYR A 26 -12.49 8.32 8.35
N ASP A 27 -13.55 8.19 9.14
CA ASP A 27 -14.41 9.28 9.57
C ASP A 27 -13.63 10.15 10.57
N TRP A 28 -12.92 11.15 10.05
CA TRP A 28 -12.21 12.14 10.88
C TRP A 28 -13.17 13.10 11.59
N SER A 29 -14.48 13.08 11.29
CA SER A 29 -15.44 14.01 11.90
C SER A 29 -15.69 13.74 13.38
N SER A 30 -15.51 12.49 13.81
CA SER A 30 -15.71 12.07 15.20
C SER A 30 -14.58 12.56 16.14
N SER A 31 -13.34 12.70 15.65
CA SER A 31 -12.20 13.14 16.48
C SER A 31 -12.10 14.67 16.64
N TRP A 32 -12.65 15.43 15.69
CA TRP A 32 -12.73 16.90 15.80
C TRP A 32 -13.84 17.39 16.73
N SER A 33 -14.86 16.57 16.99
CA SER A 33 -15.97 16.95 17.87
C SER A 33 -15.58 16.92 19.35
N ILE A 34 -14.74 15.96 19.78
CA ILE A 34 -14.31 15.85 21.19
C ILE A 34 -13.28 16.94 21.56
N LYS A 35 -12.44 17.38 20.60
CA LYS A 35 -11.45 18.45 20.86
C LYS A 35 -12.06 19.87 20.84
N LYS A 36 -13.25 20.06 20.25
CA LYS A 36 -13.93 21.37 20.25
C LYS A 36 -14.59 21.72 21.59
N GLU A 37 -15.09 20.73 22.33
CA GLU A 37 -15.72 20.98 23.64
C GLU A 37 -14.70 21.28 24.74
N ILE A 38 -13.50 20.71 24.68
CA ILE A 38 -12.44 21.01 25.67
C ILE A 38 -11.92 22.44 25.48
N TYR A 39 -11.73 22.91 24.24
CA TYR A 39 -11.24 24.27 23.98
C TYR A 39 -12.26 25.39 24.22
N GLN A 40 -13.57 25.13 24.17
CA GLN A 40 -14.57 26.16 24.48
C GLN A 40 -14.82 26.33 25.98
N SER A 41 -14.61 25.31 26.81
CA SER A 41 -14.82 25.43 28.26
C SER A 41 -13.68 26.15 28.98
N GLU A 42 -12.44 26.07 28.49
CA GLU A 42 -11.29 26.73 29.14
C GLU A 42 -11.09 28.20 28.70
N PHE A 43 -11.48 28.57 27.47
CA PHE A 43 -11.35 29.96 26.99
C PHE A 43 -12.38 30.94 27.61
N LEU A 44 -13.50 30.43 28.13
CA LEU A 44 -14.53 31.26 28.75
C LEU A 44 -14.28 31.53 30.25
N CYS A 45 -13.34 30.84 30.89
CA CYS A 45 -13.00 31.10 32.30
C CYS A 45 -11.92 32.19 32.45
N CYS A 46 -11.01 32.33 31.49
CA CYS A 46 -9.94 33.35 31.54
C CYS A 46 -10.36 34.74 31.03
N SER A 47 -11.51 34.88 30.38
CA SER A 47 -11.97 36.17 29.81
C SER A 47 -12.76 37.06 30.78
N TYR A 48 -13.10 36.59 31.99
CA TYR A 48 -13.94 37.34 32.94
C TYR A 48 -13.22 37.87 34.19
N HIS A 49 -11.89 37.78 34.32
CA HIS A 49 -11.15 38.38 35.44
C HIS A 49 -10.11 39.44 35.05
N VAL A 50 -9.92 39.74 33.75
CA VAL A 50 -9.07 40.85 33.30
C VAL A 50 -9.93 42.11 33.04
N SER A 51 -10.76 42.50 34.01
CA SER A 51 -11.59 43.72 33.91
C SER A 51 -11.46 44.66 35.12
N ALA A 52 -10.50 44.46 36.01
CA ALA A 52 -10.37 45.30 37.21
C ALA A 52 -8.93 45.70 37.58
N ALA A 53 -7.99 45.66 36.64
CA ALA A 53 -6.67 46.27 36.82
C ALA A 53 -6.07 46.62 35.46
N ILE A 54 -6.64 47.61 34.77
CA ILE A 54 -5.79 48.41 33.88
C ILE A 54 -4.71 48.95 34.80
N PRO A 55 -3.41 48.65 34.60
CA PRO A 55 -2.37 49.27 35.38
C PRO A 55 -2.61 50.76 35.24
N THR A 56 -3.04 51.40 36.32
CA THR A 56 -3.17 52.85 36.37
C THR A 56 -1.83 53.36 35.91
N LEU A 57 -1.82 54.05 34.76
CA LEU A 57 -0.64 54.73 34.25
C LEU A 57 0.00 55.40 35.46
N SER A 58 1.19 54.93 35.84
CA SER A 58 1.96 55.51 36.93
C SER A 58 1.92 57.01 36.72
N SER A 59 1.53 57.77 37.74
CA SER A 59 1.38 59.22 37.59
C SER A 59 2.66 59.79 36.98
N PHE A 60 2.54 60.84 36.17
CA PHE A 60 3.71 61.45 35.53
C PHE A 60 4.81 61.79 36.55
N GLU A 61 4.44 62.25 37.75
CA GLU A 61 5.35 62.45 38.89
C GLU A 61 6.03 61.15 39.37
N ALA A 62 5.34 60.02 39.39
CA ALA A 62 5.93 58.74 39.75
C ALA A 62 6.91 58.23 38.69
N MET A 63 6.65 58.51 37.41
CA MET A 63 7.62 58.24 36.33
C MET A 63 8.80 59.21 36.35
N GLU A 64 8.59 60.49 36.67
CA GLU A 64 9.66 61.49 36.76
C GLU A 64 10.59 61.20 37.96
N ALA A 65 10.02 60.83 39.12
CA ALA A 65 10.78 60.36 40.28
C ALA A 65 11.53 59.04 40.01
N GLU A 66 11.04 58.21 39.07
CA GLU A 66 11.72 56.99 38.63
C GLU A 66 12.88 57.29 37.69
N VAL A 67 12.71 58.23 36.77
CA VAL A 67 13.76 58.68 35.84
C VAL A 67 14.89 59.40 36.59
N ASP A 68 14.56 60.09 37.69
CA ASP A 68 15.54 60.73 38.57
C ASP A 68 16.20 59.77 39.56
N ARG A 69 15.75 58.51 39.67
CA ARG A 69 16.62 57.45 40.17
C ARG A 69 17.72 57.33 39.12
N LYS A 70 18.86 57.96 39.41
CA LYS A 70 20.14 57.64 38.77
C LYS A 70 20.44 56.21 39.13
N ASP A 71 19.80 55.27 38.44
CA ASP A 71 20.19 53.89 38.45
C ASP A 71 21.69 53.92 38.14
N ASP A 72 22.48 53.48 39.11
CA ASP A 72 23.92 53.50 38.99
C ASP A 72 24.26 52.84 37.65
N GLU A 73 25.05 53.50 36.81
CA GLU A 73 25.44 53.01 35.48
C GLU A 73 25.97 51.55 35.55
N ALA A 74 26.54 51.19 36.70
CA ALA A 74 26.94 49.82 37.05
C ALA A 74 25.78 48.81 37.11
N SER A 75 24.62 49.18 37.67
CA SER A 75 23.42 48.34 37.72
C SER A 75 22.88 48.05 36.32
N PHE A 76 22.79 49.09 35.48
CA PHE A 76 22.33 48.93 34.10
C PHE A 76 23.28 48.03 33.30
N ASN A 77 24.59 48.27 33.37
CA ASN A 77 25.58 47.44 32.68
C ASN A 77 25.53 45.98 33.16
N LYS A 78 25.30 45.74 34.45
CA LYS A 78 25.12 44.39 34.99
C LYS A 78 23.87 43.70 34.43
N GLN A 79 22.75 44.41 34.32
CA GLN A 79 21.53 43.88 33.69
C GLN A 79 21.75 43.59 32.21
N LEU A 80 22.44 44.49 31.49
CA LEU A 80 22.77 44.32 30.09
C LEU A 80 23.63 43.07 29.85
N GLU A 81 24.67 42.84 30.66
CA GLU A 81 25.50 41.64 30.56
C GLU A 81 24.72 40.37 30.93
N SER A 82 23.89 40.42 31.98
CA SER A 82 23.02 39.30 32.33
C SER A 82 22.05 38.95 31.20
N LEU A 83 21.49 39.96 30.53
CA LEU A 83 20.57 39.78 29.41
C LEU A 83 21.29 39.19 28.19
N LYS A 84 22.51 39.65 27.89
CA LYS A 84 23.34 39.08 26.82
C LYS A 84 23.63 37.60 27.07
N ILE A 85 24.07 37.25 28.29
CA ILE A 85 24.37 35.87 28.67
C ILE A 85 23.12 35.00 28.48
N SER A 86 21.99 35.41 29.04
CA SER A 86 20.71 34.71 28.88
C SER A 86 20.32 34.54 27.41
N HIS A 87 20.52 35.56 26.58
CA HIS A 87 20.19 35.49 25.16
C HIS A 87 21.09 34.49 24.41
N TYR A 88 22.38 34.43 24.73
CA TYR A 88 23.28 33.44 24.13
C TYR A 88 22.93 32.00 24.54
N GLU A 89 22.59 31.79 25.81
CA GLU A 89 22.12 30.48 26.31
C GLU A 89 20.84 30.03 25.59
N ASP A 90 19.88 30.95 25.41
CA ASP A 90 18.64 30.66 24.67
C ASP A 90 18.92 30.32 23.20
N LEU A 91 19.85 31.03 22.55
CA LEU A 91 20.24 30.75 21.17
C LEU A 91 20.91 29.37 21.05
N GLU A 92 21.84 29.04 21.94
CA GLU A 92 22.51 27.75 21.96
C GLU A 92 21.49 26.61 22.09
N LYS A 93 20.55 26.74 23.03
CA LYS A 93 19.46 25.78 23.21
C LYS A 93 18.59 25.64 21.97
N LEU A 94 18.27 26.75 21.29
CA LEU A 94 17.52 26.72 20.03
C LEU A 94 18.28 25.99 18.92
N TYR A 95 19.60 26.19 18.83
CA TYR A 95 20.42 25.47 17.86
C TYR A 95 20.46 23.98 18.15
N ASP A 96 20.61 23.57 19.41
CA ASP A 96 20.61 22.16 19.80
C ASP A 96 19.27 21.48 19.47
N MET A 97 18.15 22.11 19.82
CA MET A 97 16.82 21.57 19.49
C MET A 97 16.62 21.45 17.97
N ASN A 98 17.01 22.47 17.20
CA ASN A 98 16.90 22.43 15.74
C ASN A 98 17.80 21.35 15.11
N MET A 99 18.99 21.12 15.68
CA MET A 99 19.88 20.06 15.21
C MET A 99 19.31 18.67 15.49
N GLU A 100 18.67 18.46 16.64
CA GLU A 100 18.00 17.21 17.00
C GLU A 100 16.83 16.93 16.06
N GLU A 101 15.95 17.90 15.82
CA GLU A 101 14.83 17.76 14.88
C GLU A 101 15.29 17.44 13.45
N TYR A 102 16.41 18.02 13.02
CA TYR A 102 16.99 17.73 11.72
C TYR A 102 17.55 16.30 11.63
N ALA A 103 18.21 15.83 12.70
CA ALA A 103 18.72 14.47 12.79
C ALA A 103 17.58 13.43 12.73
N ASP A 104 16.51 13.66 13.50
CA ASP A 104 15.33 12.80 13.52
C ASP A 104 14.62 12.76 12.16
N SER A 105 14.46 13.92 11.52
CA SER A 105 13.85 14.03 10.19
C SER A 105 14.62 13.24 9.13
N LEU A 106 15.95 13.30 9.17
CA LEU A 106 16.80 12.50 8.28
C LEU A 106 16.62 11.01 8.55
N GLN A 107 16.61 10.60 9.82
CA GLN A 107 16.42 9.20 10.18
C GLN A 107 15.07 8.66 9.69
N GLU A 108 13.99 9.41 9.86
CA GLU A 108 12.66 9.04 9.36
C GLU A 108 12.66 8.89 7.83
N GLN A 109 13.34 9.79 7.11
CA GLN A 109 13.47 9.72 5.66
C GLN A 109 14.20 8.44 5.20
N TYR A 110 15.28 8.06 5.89
CA TYR A 110 16.00 6.81 5.62
C TYR A 110 15.13 5.57 5.87
N LEU A 111 14.47 5.51 7.04
CA LEU A 111 13.58 4.38 7.37
C LEU A 111 12.43 4.26 6.38
N THR A 112 11.82 5.38 5.98
CA THR A 112 10.74 5.39 4.99
C THR A 112 11.22 4.85 3.64
N ARG A 113 12.42 5.25 3.20
CA ARG A 113 13.00 4.77 1.94
C ARG A 113 13.27 3.26 1.98
N ASP A 114 13.75 2.73 3.09
CA ASP A 114 14.00 1.30 3.24
C ASP A 114 12.70 0.49 3.26
N HIS A 115 11.67 0.97 3.98
CA HIS A 115 10.36 0.32 4.00
C HIS A 115 9.71 0.29 2.61
N THR A 116 9.77 1.39 1.85
CA THR A 116 9.20 1.43 0.50
C THR A 116 9.95 0.51 -0.48
N SER A 117 11.26 0.38 -0.34
CA SER A 117 12.08 -0.51 -1.18
C SER A 117 11.76 -1.98 -0.91
N GLN A 118 11.67 -2.38 0.36
CA GLN A 118 11.30 -3.75 0.74
C GLN A 118 9.89 -4.13 0.26
N GLN A 119 8.92 -3.20 0.36
CA GLN A 119 7.57 -3.45 -0.14
C GLN A 119 7.54 -3.67 -1.65
N GLN A 120 8.37 -2.96 -2.42
CA GLN A 120 8.47 -3.15 -3.86
C GLN A 120 9.04 -4.52 -4.21
N GLU A 121 10.11 -4.96 -3.54
CA GLU A 121 10.70 -6.29 -3.74
C GLU A 121 9.69 -7.41 -3.47
N ILE A 122 8.96 -7.33 -2.36
CA ILE A 122 7.90 -8.31 -2.02
C ILE A 122 6.83 -8.35 -3.12
N TYR A 123 6.40 -7.21 -3.62
CA TYR A 123 5.39 -7.14 -4.68
C TYR A 123 5.90 -7.74 -6.00
N GLU A 124 7.15 -7.45 -6.37
CA GLU A 124 7.77 -7.98 -7.58
C GLU A 124 7.97 -9.49 -7.49
N GLU A 125 8.40 -10.01 -6.34
CA GLU A 125 8.52 -11.44 -6.09
C GLU A 125 7.18 -12.15 -6.22
N GLN A 126 6.12 -11.62 -5.59
CA GLN A 126 4.77 -12.15 -5.71
C GLN A 126 4.30 -12.16 -7.16
N ARG A 127 4.56 -11.08 -7.90
CA ARG A 127 4.22 -10.98 -9.32
C ARG A 127 4.95 -12.03 -10.15
N MET A 128 6.23 -12.26 -9.90
CA MET A 128 7.03 -13.28 -10.58
C MET A 128 6.55 -14.69 -10.23
N ALA A 129 6.23 -14.97 -8.96
CA ALA A 129 5.68 -16.24 -8.53
C ALA A 129 4.32 -16.54 -9.20
N ILE A 130 3.45 -15.53 -9.34
CA ILE A 130 2.17 -15.66 -10.06
C ILE A 130 2.42 -15.98 -11.54
N VAL A 131 3.39 -15.31 -12.19
CA VAL A 131 3.72 -15.59 -13.58
C VAL A 131 4.29 -17.01 -13.74
N ALA A 132 5.21 -17.43 -12.87
CA ALA A 132 5.78 -18.78 -12.88
C ALA A 132 4.69 -19.84 -12.68
N ARG A 133 3.78 -19.64 -11.72
CA ARG A 133 2.62 -20.52 -11.50
C ARG A 133 1.74 -20.61 -12.74
N LYS A 134 1.41 -19.48 -13.37
CA LYS A 134 0.62 -19.43 -14.61
C LYS A 134 1.31 -20.14 -15.78
N LEU A 135 2.64 -20.14 -15.83
CA LEU A 135 3.39 -20.89 -16.84
C LEU A 135 3.31 -22.40 -16.59
N LEU A 136 3.47 -22.83 -15.34
CA LEU A 136 3.34 -24.25 -14.96
C LEU A 136 1.92 -24.78 -15.20
N GLU A 137 0.89 -23.96 -14.95
CA GLU A 137 -0.52 -24.28 -15.21
C GLU A 137 -0.86 -24.41 -16.71
N LYS A 138 -0.02 -23.90 -17.62
CA LYS A 138 -0.18 -24.08 -19.07
C LYS A 138 0.39 -25.39 -19.57
N MET A 139 1.29 -26.04 -18.83
CA MET A 139 1.93 -27.28 -19.28
C MET A 139 0.97 -28.47 -19.13
N PHE A 140 0.78 -29.20 -20.24
CA PHE A 140 -0.02 -30.42 -20.25
C PHE A 140 0.76 -31.59 -19.60
N PRO A 141 0.15 -32.38 -18.70
CA PRO A 141 0.79 -33.55 -18.10
C PRO A 141 1.00 -34.65 -19.14
N LEU A 142 2.22 -35.20 -19.23
CA LEU A 142 2.56 -36.22 -20.22
C LEU A 142 2.23 -37.64 -19.75
N LEU A 143 2.37 -37.88 -18.45
CA LEU A 143 2.19 -39.18 -17.81
C LEU A 143 1.01 -39.19 -16.84
N LYS A 144 0.64 -40.39 -16.38
CA LYS A 144 -0.45 -40.57 -15.41
C LYS A 144 -0.04 -40.06 -14.03
N GLU A 145 1.19 -40.33 -13.62
CA GLU A 145 1.76 -39.87 -12.35
C GLU A 145 1.89 -38.34 -12.36
N ASP A 146 2.28 -37.77 -13.50
CA ASP A 146 2.30 -36.33 -13.71
C ASP A 146 0.90 -35.74 -13.58
N PHE A 147 -0.14 -36.42 -14.08
CA PHE A 147 -1.51 -35.94 -14.00
C PHE A 147 -1.96 -35.77 -12.53
N ASP A 148 -1.67 -36.73 -11.66
CA ASP A 148 -2.09 -36.68 -10.25
C ASP A 148 -1.29 -35.64 -9.42
N SER A 149 -0.05 -35.34 -9.82
CA SER A 149 0.79 -34.34 -9.14
C SER A 149 0.42 -32.87 -9.47
N LYS A 150 -0.36 -32.64 -10.54
CA LYS A 150 -0.71 -31.28 -10.99
C LYS A 150 -1.79 -30.66 -10.10
N PRO A 151 -1.88 -29.31 -10.06
CA PRO A 151 -2.95 -28.66 -9.32
C PRO A 151 -4.32 -29.02 -9.91
N MET A 152 -5.34 -29.08 -9.05
CA MET A 152 -6.71 -29.50 -9.39
C MET A 152 -7.28 -28.81 -10.63
N GLU A 153 -7.00 -27.52 -10.82
CA GLU A 153 -7.49 -26.78 -12.00
C GLU A 153 -6.93 -27.34 -13.32
N THR A 154 -5.64 -27.70 -13.32
CA THR A 154 -4.97 -28.32 -14.47
C THR A 154 -5.49 -29.74 -14.70
N THR A 155 -5.68 -30.52 -13.63
CA THR A 155 -6.22 -31.89 -13.76
C THR A 155 -7.64 -31.88 -14.30
N LEU A 156 -8.52 -30.98 -13.81
CA LEU A 156 -9.87 -30.81 -14.31
C LEU A 156 -9.90 -30.37 -15.77
N ARG A 157 -9.03 -29.44 -16.16
CA ARG A 157 -8.93 -28.97 -17.54
C ARG A 157 -8.48 -30.09 -18.48
N THR A 158 -7.44 -30.83 -18.10
CA THR A 158 -6.96 -32.00 -18.84
C THR A 158 -8.03 -33.10 -18.88
N GLY A 159 -8.73 -33.36 -17.79
CA GLY A 159 -9.83 -34.32 -17.75
C GLY A 159 -10.98 -33.93 -18.68
N ARG A 160 -11.37 -32.66 -18.69
CA ARG A 160 -12.37 -32.11 -19.64
C ARG A 160 -11.93 -32.30 -21.09
N PHE A 161 -10.63 -32.16 -21.36
CA PHE A 161 -10.06 -32.42 -22.69
C PHE A 161 -10.14 -33.92 -23.05
N LEU A 162 -9.75 -34.83 -22.15
CA LEU A 162 -9.78 -36.27 -22.40
C LEU A 162 -11.20 -36.82 -22.62
N VAL A 163 -12.19 -36.28 -21.91
CA VAL A 163 -13.61 -36.70 -22.02
C VAL A 163 -14.33 -36.02 -23.21
N ALA A 164 -13.79 -34.92 -23.73
CA ALA A 164 -14.43 -34.16 -24.81
C ALA A 164 -14.39 -34.87 -26.17
N ASN A 165 -15.40 -34.59 -27.00
CA ASN A 165 -15.44 -34.98 -28.41
C ASN A 165 -14.28 -34.35 -29.20
N PRO A 166 -13.81 -34.98 -30.30
CA PRO A 166 -12.66 -34.49 -31.08
C PRO A 166 -12.82 -33.05 -31.58
N ALA A 167 -14.03 -32.64 -31.99
CA ALA A 167 -14.30 -31.25 -32.38
C ALA A 167 -14.09 -30.24 -31.25
N ARG A 168 -14.41 -30.63 -30.00
CA ARG A 168 -14.21 -29.80 -28.80
C ARG A 168 -12.77 -29.86 -28.32
N GLN A 169 -12.09 -30.99 -28.46
CA GLN A 169 -10.66 -31.12 -28.21
C GLN A 169 -9.85 -30.13 -29.04
N GLY A 170 -10.13 -29.99 -30.34
CA GLY A 170 -9.47 -29.00 -31.19
C GLY A 170 -9.58 -27.56 -30.67
N ARG A 171 -10.76 -27.16 -30.16
CA ARG A 171 -10.95 -25.85 -29.52
C ARG A 171 -10.13 -25.70 -28.23
N LEU A 172 -10.08 -26.75 -27.42
CA LEU A 172 -9.31 -26.75 -26.17
C LEU A 172 -7.80 -26.68 -26.42
N LEU A 173 -7.28 -27.35 -27.45
CA LEU A 173 -5.88 -27.22 -27.87
C LEU A 173 -5.54 -25.77 -28.20
N ASN A 174 -6.36 -25.12 -29.01
CA ASN A 174 -6.15 -23.71 -29.39
C ASN A 174 -6.26 -22.77 -28.19
N ASN A 175 -7.26 -22.97 -27.33
CA ASN A 175 -7.49 -22.10 -26.16
C ASN A 175 -6.34 -22.17 -25.14
N TYR A 176 -5.75 -23.34 -24.95
CA TYR A 176 -4.66 -23.54 -23.97
C TYR A 176 -3.26 -23.58 -24.59
N GLY A 177 -3.16 -23.49 -25.92
CA GLY A 177 -1.89 -23.52 -26.65
C GLY A 177 -1.18 -24.88 -26.59
N TRP A 178 -1.94 -25.97 -26.49
CA TRP A 178 -1.38 -27.32 -26.43
C TRP A 178 -1.13 -27.89 -27.83
N ALA A 179 0.01 -28.54 -28.03
CA ALA A 179 0.30 -29.24 -29.27
C ALA A 179 -0.27 -30.67 -29.23
N TRP A 180 -0.82 -31.16 -30.35
CA TRP A 180 -1.36 -32.53 -30.45
C TRP A 180 -0.35 -33.61 -30.00
N ARG A 181 0.94 -33.42 -30.33
CA ARG A 181 2.01 -34.33 -29.94
C ARG A 181 2.21 -34.45 -28.42
N GLN A 182 1.94 -33.37 -27.66
CA GLN A 182 2.08 -33.36 -26.21
C GLN A 182 0.93 -34.11 -25.52
N VAL A 183 -0.28 -34.02 -26.07
CA VAL A 183 -1.46 -34.65 -25.47
C VAL A 183 -1.63 -36.12 -25.84
N GLN A 184 -1.04 -36.56 -26.97
CA GLN A 184 -1.20 -37.92 -27.50
C GLN A 184 -0.84 -39.03 -26.50
N PRO A 185 0.29 -38.98 -25.76
CA PRO A 185 0.64 -40.05 -24.82
C PRO A 185 -0.43 -40.30 -23.76
N LEU A 186 -1.00 -39.22 -23.21
CA LEU A 186 -2.04 -39.32 -22.19
C LEU A 186 -3.38 -39.78 -22.77
N ILE A 187 -3.70 -39.40 -24.02
CA ILE A 187 -4.87 -39.93 -24.74
C ILE A 187 -4.75 -41.45 -24.91
N ASP A 188 -3.56 -41.94 -25.25
CA ASP A 188 -3.33 -43.38 -25.45
C ASP A 188 -3.44 -44.15 -24.12
N ILE A 189 -2.91 -43.60 -23.03
CA ILE A 189 -3.08 -44.16 -21.68
C ILE A 189 -4.56 -44.17 -21.28
N PHE A 190 -5.29 -43.07 -21.52
CA PHE A 190 -6.72 -42.95 -21.22
C PHE A 190 -7.59 -43.96 -21.97
N LYS A 191 -7.21 -44.34 -23.20
CA LYS A 191 -7.90 -45.37 -23.97
C LYS A 191 -7.57 -46.79 -23.49
N LYS A 192 -6.35 -47.01 -22.99
CA LYS A 192 -5.85 -48.33 -22.56
C LYS A 192 -6.30 -48.68 -21.13
N ASP A 193 -6.21 -47.75 -20.19
CA ASP A 193 -6.52 -47.97 -18.77
C ASP A 193 -7.95 -47.50 -18.45
N MET A 194 -8.87 -48.45 -18.33
CA MET A 194 -10.27 -48.17 -18.01
C MET A 194 -10.48 -47.60 -16.61
N VAL A 195 -9.62 -47.95 -15.65
CA VAL A 195 -9.72 -47.45 -14.27
C VAL A 195 -9.39 -45.97 -14.25
N PHE A 196 -8.27 -45.60 -14.89
CA PHE A 196 -7.91 -44.19 -15.08
C PHE A 196 -9.01 -43.42 -15.80
N ALA A 197 -9.58 -43.98 -16.88
CA ALA A 197 -10.65 -43.34 -17.63
C ALA A 197 -11.91 -43.09 -16.77
N SER A 198 -12.29 -44.06 -15.94
CA SER A 198 -13.43 -43.95 -15.02
C SER A 198 -13.21 -42.86 -13.97
N ASN A 199 -12.01 -42.81 -13.38
CA ASN A 199 -11.64 -41.81 -12.38
C ASN A 199 -11.70 -40.38 -12.96
N VAL A 200 -11.12 -40.18 -14.15
CA VAL A 200 -11.14 -38.89 -14.83
C VAL A 200 -12.57 -38.45 -15.18
N ARG A 201 -13.41 -39.37 -15.69
CA ARG A 201 -14.83 -39.06 -15.97
C ARG A 201 -15.59 -38.66 -14.69
N SER A 202 -15.40 -39.43 -13.63
CA SER A 202 -16.03 -39.16 -12.32
C SER A 202 -15.63 -37.79 -11.80
N MET A 203 -14.34 -37.47 -11.83
CA MET A 203 -13.80 -36.16 -11.44
C MET A 203 -14.42 -35.01 -12.25
N VAL A 204 -14.51 -35.16 -13.58
CA VAL A 204 -15.09 -34.14 -14.47
C VAL A 204 -16.57 -33.94 -14.18
N ILE A 205 -17.34 -35.01 -13.96
CA ILE A 205 -18.76 -34.96 -13.61
C ILE A 205 -18.96 -34.24 -12.27
N CYS A 206 -18.19 -34.62 -11.24
CA CYS A 206 -18.23 -33.96 -9.93
C CYS A 206 -17.90 -32.46 -10.01
N SER A 207 -17.04 -32.03 -10.96
CA SER A 207 -16.75 -30.61 -11.14
C SER A 207 -17.87 -29.82 -11.84
N GLN A 208 -18.74 -30.50 -12.59
CA GLN A 208 -19.83 -29.88 -13.36
C GLN A 208 -21.12 -29.74 -12.54
N SER A 209 -21.25 -30.48 -11.43
CA SER A 209 -22.40 -30.40 -10.54
C SER A 209 -22.45 -29.13 -9.69
N VAL A 210 -21.81 -28.03 -10.14
CA VAL A 210 -21.97 -26.69 -9.57
C VAL A 210 -23.47 -26.42 -9.51
N THR A 211 -23.99 -26.58 -8.30
CA THR A 211 -25.40 -26.45 -8.01
C THR A 211 -25.73 -25.00 -8.27
N ASP A 212 -26.60 -24.76 -9.26
CA ASP A 212 -27.07 -23.43 -9.58
C ASP A 212 -27.53 -22.76 -8.27
N PRO A 213 -26.91 -21.64 -7.84
CA PRO A 213 -27.26 -20.98 -6.59
C PRO A 213 -28.70 -20.47 -6.57
N ARG A 214 -29.36 -20.42 -7.74
CA ARG A 214 -30.78 -20.05 -7.88
C ARG A 214 -31.72 -21.24 -7.75
N ARG A 215 -31.22 -22.47 -7.74
CA ARG A 215 -32.07 -23.65 -7.57
C ARG A 215 -32.51 -23.71 -6.10
N PRO A 216 -33.82 -23.55 -5.79
CA PRO A 216 -34.30 -23.62 -4.42
C PRO A 216 -33.95 -24.99 -3.85
N ARG A 217 -33.39 -25.01 -2.63
CA ARG A 217 -33.11 -26.27 -1.94
C ARG A 217 -34.42 -27.02 -1.77
N PRO A 218 -34.47 -28.34 -2.04
CA PRO A 218 -35.65 -29.12 -1.73
C PRO A 218 -35.93 -28.95 -0.23
N VAL A 219 -37.10 -28.39 0.08
CA VAL A 219 -37.59 -28.24 1.46
C VAL A 219 -38.02 -29.63 1.89
N ALA A 220 -37.33 -30.18 2.90
CA ALA A 220 -37.64 -31.49 3.49
C ALA A 220 -38.81 -31.39 4.46
#